data_AF-A0A445JAQ2-F1
#
_entry.id   AF-A0A445JAQ2-F1
#
_cell.length_a   1.000
_cell.length_b   1.000
_cell.length_c   1.000
_cell.angle_alpha   90.00
_cell.angle_beta   90.00
_cell.angle_gamma   90.00
#
_symmetry.space_group_name_H-M   'P 1'
#
loop_
_entity.id
_entity.type
_entity.pdbx_description
1 polymer ?
#
loop_
_entity_poly.entity_id
_entity_poly.type
_entity_poly.pdbx_seq_one_letter_code
_entity_poly.pdbx_strand_id
1 'polypeptide(L)'
;MATHLPDYFKCPISLEIMSDPVILSSGHTFDRSSIQRWLDAGHRTCPITKLPLPDHPSLIPNHALRSLISNYTFLSPLHQTISQPETLISTLTSNSSSSDSKIEALKHLTRLSKRDSAFRRRLAESGAVPAVLAAVDDPSLQEKALPLLLNLTLDDDSKVGLVAEGVVARVVAVLLHAPFPDCRAVAATIVTSLAVVEVNKATIGAFPAAIAALVAILRDGGKGRERKEAATALYALCSFPDNRRRAVSCGAVPILLTNVGIGLERCVEVIGVLAKCKEGREQMECYDGCVQILVNVLRNGSSRGIQYALFALTSVCSYSQRMVMVALEEGGLEASLGFVEDDNEKVRRNACNFIKVLRFNHSRVR
;
A
#
# COMPACT_ATOMS: atom_id res chain seq x y z
N MET A 1 -39.98 9.60 -10.97
CA MET A 1 -40.60 8.27 -10.84
C MET A 1 -40.09 7.66 -9.55
N ALA A 2 -40.97 7.37 -8.58
CA ALA A 2 -40.58 6.80 -7.29
C ALA A 2 -40.04 5.37 -7.50
N THR A 3 -38.75 5.16 -7.24
CA THR A 3 -38.16 3.81 -7.25
C THR A 3 -38.58 3.10 -5.98
N HIS A 4 -39.69 2.34 -6.06
CA HIS A 4 -40.16 1.51 -4.97
C HIS A 4 -39.09 0.48 -4.57
N LEU A 5 -38.83 0.38 -3.26
CA LEU A 5 -38.00 -0.66 -2.67
C LEU A 5 -38.56 -2.03 -3.08
N PRO A 6 -37.76 -2.97 -3.61
CA PRO A 6 -38.27 -4.26 -4.01
C PRO A 6 -38.88 -5.02 -2.83
N ASP A 7 -40.12 -5.49 -2.99
CA ASP A 7 -40.88 -6.08 -1.88
C ASP A 7 -40.24 -7.35 -1.30
N TYR A 8 -39.38 -8.03 -2.07
CA TYR A 8 -38.62 -9.19 -1.61
C TYR A 8 -37.53 -8.87 -0.56
N PHE A 9 -37.26 -7.59 -0.27
CA PHE A 9 -36.39 -7.17 0.84
C PHE A 9 -37.13 -7.00 2.17
N LYS A 10 -38.47 -6.98 2.14
CA LYS A 10 -39.29 -6.80 3.34
C LYS A 10 -39.59 -8.14 4.00
N CYS A 11 -39.58 -8.16 5.32
CA CYS A 11 -40.01 -9.31 6.10
C CYS A 11 -41.53 -9.49 5.92
N PRO A 12 -42.01 -10.68 5.55
CA PRO A 12 -43.45 -10.92 5.38
C PRO A 12 -44.29 -10.81 6.66
N ILE A 13 -43.65 -10.79 7.85
CA ILE A 13 -44.32 -10.62 9.15
C ILE A 13 -44.40 -9.14 9.53
N SER A 14 -43.26 -8.45 9.59
CA SER A 14 -43.21 -7.06 10.04
C SER A 14 -43.45 -6.04 8.93
N LEU A 15 -43.36 -6.46 7.67
CA LEU A 15 -43.39 -5.60 6.47
C LEU A 15 -42.24 -4.57 6.39
N GLU A 16 -41.28 -4.66 7.32
CA GLU A 16 -40.07 -3.84 7.37
C GLU A 16 -38.90 -4.51 6.64
N ILE A 17 -37.86 -3.75 6.28
CA ILE A 17 -36.65 -4.28 5.65
C ILE A 17 -35.97 -5.29 6.58
N MET A 18 -35.61 -6.46 6.05
CA MET A 18 -34.91 -7.49 6.81
C MET A 18 -33.48 -7.04 7.15
N SER A 19 -33.17 -6.97 8.45
CA SER A 19 -31.84 -6.64 8.97
C SER A 19 -30.97 -7.89 9.11
N ASP A 20 -31.58 -8.99 9.56
CA ASP A 20 -30.93 -10.31 9.62
C ASP A 20 -31.83 -11.38 8.97
N PRO A 21 -31.82 -11.48 7.62
CA PRO A 21 -32.68 -12.41 6.90
C PRO A 21 -32.29 -13.87 7.18
N VAL A 22 -33.27 -14.67 7.57
CA VAL A 22 -33.16 -16.12 7.82
C VAL A 22 -34.21 -16.91 7.05
N ILE A 23 -33.82 -18.08 6.55
CA ILE A 23 -34.66 -18.99 5.77
C ILE A 23 -35.20 -20.10 6.69
N LEU A 24 -36.50 -20.37 6.59
CA LEU A 24 -37.13 -21.56 7.15
C LEU A 24 -36.97 -22.76 6.21
N SER A 25 -37.19 -23.97 6.72
CA SER A 25 -37.26 -25.20 5.91
C SER A 25 -38.29 -25.14 4.77
N SER A 26 -39.29 -24.25 4.87
CA SER A 26 -40.26 -23.97 3.80
C SER A 26 -39.70 -23.17 2.62
N GLY A 27 -38.45 -22.70 2.69
CA GLY A 27 -37.79 -21.92 1.63
C GLY A 27 -38.07 -20.41 1.68
N HIS A 28 -38.91 -19.95 2.61
CA HIS A 28 -39.22 -18.53 2.76
C HIS A 28 -38.28 -17.81 3.74
N THR A 29 -37.98 -16.55 3.43
CA THR A 29 -37.06 -15.72 4.22
C THR A 29 -37.83 -14.70 5.07
N PHE A 30 -37.39 -14.52 6.31
CA PHE A 30 -37.95 -13.57 7.28
C PHE A 30 -36.82 -12.84 8.00
N ASP A 31 -37.10 -11.71 8.63
CA ASP A 31 -36.16 -11.16 9.62
C ASP A 31 -36.13 -12.07 10.85
N ARG A 32 -34.93 -12.37 11.36
CA ARG A 32 -34.72 -13.26 12.50
C ARG A 32 -35.58 -12.87 13.69
N SER A 33 -35.63 -11.58 14.03
CA SER A 33 -36.37 -11.11 15.21
C SER A 33 -37.87 -11.35 15.07
N SER A 34 -38.41 -11.22 13.85
CA SER A 34 -39.83 -11.36 13.55
C SER A 34 -40.26 -12.82 13.55
N ILE A 35 -39.47 -13.70 12.92
CA ILE A 35 -39.80 -15.14 12.91
C ILE A 35 -39.54 -15.79 14.27
N GLN A 36 -38.55 -15.33 15.03
CA GLN A 36 -38.32 -15.84 16.38
C GLN A 36 -39.50 -15.51 17.30
N ARG A 37 -40.00 -14.26 17.29
CA ARG A 37 -41.21 -13.88 18.04
C ARG A 37 -42.44 -14.71 17.67
N TRP A 38 -42.60 -15.03 16.38
CA TRP A 38 -43.69 -15.90 15.91
C TRP A 38 -43.61 -17.32 16.52
N LEU A 39 -42.41 -17.90 16.56
CA LEU A 39 -42.17 -19.22 17.15
C LEU A 39 -42.29 -19.20 18.68
N ASP A 40 -41.81 -18.15 19.33
CA ASP A 40 -41.86 -17.97 20.79
C ASP A 40 -43.31 -17.77 21.27
N ALA A 41 -44.18 -17.19 20.44
CA ALA A 41 -45.63 -17.09 20.68
C ALA A 41 -46.38 -18.44 20.54
N GLY A 42 -45.66 -19.53 20.30
CA GLY A 42 -46.22 -20.88 20.22
C GLY A 42 -46.72 -21.28 18.83
N HIS A 43 -46.58 -20.43 17.81
CA HIS A 43 -46.99 -20.80 16.46
C HIS A 43 -46.04 -21.84 15.86
N ARG A 44 -46.60 -22.89 15.25
CA ARG A 44 -45.86 -24.00 14.62
C ARG A 44 -46.19 -24.15 13.13
N THR A 45 -46.57 -23.06 12.49
CA THR A 45 -46.84 -23.02 11.05
C THR A 45 -46.00 -21.93 10.38
N CYS A 46 -45.66 -22.13 9.12
CA CYS A 46 -45.01 -21.12 8.31
C CYS A 46 -45.96 -19.92 8.13
N PRO A 47 -45.52 -18.67 8.40
CA PRO A 47 -46.38 -17.49 8.29
C PRO A 47 -46.99 -17.28 6.90
N ILE A 48 -46.28 -17.72 5.85
CA ILE A 48 -46.69 -17.55 4.44
C ILE A 48 -47.50 -18.76 3.97
N THR A 49 -46.93 -19.96 4.01
CA THR A 49 -47.58 -21.15 3.43
C THR A 49 -48.66 -21.76 4.33
N LYS A 50 -48.71 -21.36 5.60
CA LYS A 50 -49.59 -21.93 6.64
C LYS A 50 -49.40 -23.43 6.90
N LEU A 51 -48.41 -24.05 6.28
CA LEU A 51 -48.06 -25.45 6.48
C LEU A 51 -47.34 -25.65 7.84
N PRO A 52 -47.48 -26.82 8.47
CA PRO A 52 -46.80 -27.13 9.73
C PRO A 52 -45.28 -27.10 9.57
N LEU A 53 -44.60 -26.56 10.58
CA LEU A 53 -43.15 -26.57 10.71
C LEU A 53 -42.71 -27.78 11.57
N PRO A 54 -41.46 -28.25 11.40
CA PRO A 54 -40.88 -29.24 12.32
C PRO A 54 -40.88 -28.74 13.76
N ASP A 55 -40.85 -29.66 14.74
CA ASP A 55 -40.85 -29.34 16.17
C ASP A 55 -39.68 -28.42 16.59
N HIS A 56 -38.56 -28.52 15.88
CA HIS A 56 -37.38 -27.66 16.02
C HIS A 56 -37.02 -27.01 14.67
N PRO A 57 -37.68 -25.91 14.29
CA PRO A 57 -37.42 -25.26 13.00
C PRO A 57 -36.04 -24.59 13.01
N SER A 58 -35.19 -24.93 12.05
CA SER A 58 -33.88 -24.30 11.89
C SER A 58 -34.01 -22.96 11.16
N LEU A 59 -33.32 -21.93 11.67
CA LEU A 59 -33.24 -20.61 11.06
C LEU A 59 -31.89 -20.47 10.35
N ILE A 60 -31.87 -20.76 9.05
CA ILE A 60 -30.66 -20.75 8.23
C ILE A 60 -30.36 -19.30 7.80
N PRO A 61 -29.21 -18.70 8.13
CA PRO A 61 -28.89 -17.34 7.70
C PRO A 61 -28.83 -17.19 6.17
N ASN A 62 -29.51 -16.18 5.63
CA ASN A 62 -29.48 -15.84 4.20
C ASN A 62 -28.44 -14.75 3.93
N HIS A 63 -27.16 -15.13 3.89
CA HIS A 63 -26.05 -14.20 3.70
C HIS A 63 -26.10 -13.46 2.35
N ALA A 64 -26.62 -14.11 1.30
CA ALA A 64 -26.77 -13.51 -0.02
C ALA A 64 -27.79 -12.37 0.00
N LEU A 65 -28.99 -12.61 0.56
CA LEU A 65 -30.01 -11.57 0.67
C LEU A 65 -29.58 -10.44 1.60
N ARG A 66 -28.89 -10.76 2.71
CA ARG A 66 -28.32 -9.75 3.61
C ARG A 66 -27.33 -8.83 2.87
N SER A 67 -26.51 -9.41 1.98
CA SER A 67 -25.56 -8.65 1.16
C SER A 67 -26.27 -7.80 0.09
N LEU A 68 -27.32 -8.33 -0.54
CA LEU A 68 -28.13 -7.59 -1.52
C LEU A 68 -28.90 -6.43 -0.88
N ILE A 69 -29.51 -6.64 0.28
CA ILE A 69 -30.18 -5.58 1.05
C ILE A 69 -29.18 -4.50 1.44
N SER A 70 -28.02 -4.89 1.98
CA SER A 70 -26.94 -3.95 2.35
C SER A 70 -26.43 -3.14 1.16
N ASN A 71 -26.26 -3.76 0.00
CA ASN A 71 -25.86 -3.08 -1.22
C ASN A 71 -26.98 -2.18 -1.78
N TYR A 72 -28.24 -2.60 -1.67
CA TYR A 72 -29.38 -1.80 -2.15
C TYR A 72 -29.67 -0.61 -1.25
N THR A 73 -29.58 -0.75 0.08
CA THR A 73 -29.68 0.37 1.02
C THR A 73 -28.53 1.36 0.85
N PHE A 74 -27.35 0.90 0.41
CA PHE A 74 -26.25 1.77 0.01
C PHE A 74 -26.54 2.57 -1.28
N LEU A 75 -27.33 2.01 -2.20
CA LEU A 75 -27.65 2.62 -3.50
C LEU A 75 -28.98 3.40 -3.52
N SER A 76 -29.87 3.18 -2.54
CA SER A 76 -31.21 3.79 -2.53
C SER A 76 -31.21 5.11 -1.73
N PRO A 77 -31.70 6.23 -2.32
CA PRO A 77 -31.64 7.55 -1.68
C PRO A 77 -32.53 7.75 -0.43
N LEU A 78 -33.38 6.78 -0.07
CA LEU A 78 -34.49 6.97 0.87
C LEU A 78 -34.17 6.63 2.34
N HIS A 79 -32.95 6.22 2.69
CA HIS A 79 -32.54 5.94 4.09
C HIS A 79 -31.18 6.55 4.46
N GLN A 80 -30.91 7.77 3.99
CA GLN A 80 -29.82 8.60 4.49
C GLN A 80 -30.14 9.17 5.88
N THR A 81 -30.05 8.34 6.93
CA THR A 81 -29.81 8.81 8.31
C THR A 81 -28.42 8.40 8.82
N ILE A 82 -27.49 8.16 7.89
CA ILE A 82 -26.06 8.08 8.16
C ILE A 82 -25.45 9.35 7.55
N SER A 83 -25.00 10.25 8.42
CA SER A 83 -24.31 11.52 8.15
C SER A 83 -23.80 11.67 6.71
N GLN A 84 -24.43 12.54 5.93
CA GLN A 84 -23.98 12.89 4.57
C GLN A 84 -22.47 13.21 4.59
N PRO A 85 -21.67 12.86 3.57
CA PRO A 85 -20.22 13.08 3.56
C PRO A 85 -19.84 14.51 3.95
N GLU A 86 -20.67 15.49 3.57
CA GLU A 86 -20.59 16.90 3.94
C GLU A 86 -20.65 17.12 5.47
N THR A 87 -21.56 16.45 6.18
CA THR A 87 -21.66 16.53 7.64
C THR A 87 -20.44 15.91 8.35
N LEU A 88 -19.85 14.85 7.78
CA LEU A 88 -18.62 14.25 8.29
C LEU A 88 -17.42 15.18 8.09
N ILE A 89 -17.31 15.82 6.92
CA ILE A 89 -16.29 16.83 6.64
C ILE A 89 -16.47 18.05 7.55
N SER A 90 -17.72 18.49 7.78
CA SER A 90 -18.05 19.54 8.74
C SER A 90 -17.62 19.17 10.16
N THR A 91 -17.71 17.90 10.53
CA THR A 91 -17.27 17.40 11.86
C THR A 91 -15.75 17.47 12.00
N LEU A 92 -15.00 17.19 10.92
CA LEU A 92 -13.54 17.30 10.92
C LEU A 92 -13.08 18.75 11.05
N THR A 93 -13.75 19.66 10.35
CA THR A 93 -13.38 21.09 10.29
C THR A 93 -13.87 21.89 11.49
N SER A 94 -14.92 21.44 12.18
CA SER A 94 -15.44 22.15 13.34
C SER A 94 -14.49 22.10 14.54
N ASN A 95 -14.22 23.26 15.13
CA ASN A 95 -13.46 23.38 16.38
C ASN A 95 -14.27 22.95 17.61
N SER A 96 -15.60 22.88 17.51
CA SER A 96 -16.48 22.46 18.61
C SER A 96 -16.64 20.94 18.70
N SER A 97 -16.19 20.20 17.69
CA SER A 97 -16.31 18.74 17.65
C SER A 97 -15.24 18.09 18.52
N SER A 98 -15.67 17.16 19.38
CA SER A 98 -14.77 16.35 20.21
C SER A 98 -13.82 15.50 19.36
N SER A 99 -12.65 15.14 19.90
CA SER A 99 -11.71 14.24 19.23
C SER A 99 -12.36 12.89 18.89
N ASP A 100 -13.23 12.35 19.75
CA ASP A 100 -13.95 11.10 19.49
C ASP A 100 -14.88 11.21 18.28
N SER A 101 -15.60 12.32 18.16
CA SER A 101 -16.46 12.58 17.00
C SER A 101 -15.65 12.70 15.71
N LYS A 102 -14.47 13.35 15.76
CA LYS A 102 -13.56 13.45 14.62
C LYS A 102 -12.97 12.10 14.24
N ILE A 103 -12.58 11.28 15.22
CA ILE A 103 -12.11 9.92 15.02
C ILE A 103 -13.18 9.07 14.32
N GLU A 104 -14.44 9.16 14.75
CA GLU A 104 -15.52 8.39 14.13
C GLU A 104 -15.82 8.87 12.71
N ALA A 105 -15.77 10.18 12.47
CA ALA A 105 -15.87 10.73 11.12
C ALA A 105 -14.75 10.23 10.20
N LEU A 106 -13.49 10.22 10.66
CA LEU A 106 -12.35 9.69 9.91
C LEU A 106 -12.52 8.20 9.59
N LYS A 107 -12.94 7.38 10.57
CA LYS A 107 -13.21 5.94 10.36
C LYS A 107 -14.31 5.73 9.31
N HIS A 108 -15.37 6.51 9.39
CA HIS A 108 -16.50 6.41 8.47
C HIS A 108 -16.09 6.77 7.04
N LEU A 109 -15.42 7.91 6.85
CA LEU A 109 -14.89 8.34 5.55
C LEU A 109 -13.86 7.35 4.99
N THR A 110 -13.01 6.77 5.84
CA THR A 110 -12.05 5.73 5.44
C THR A 110 -12.77 4.49 4.91
N ARG A 111 -13.84 4.06 5.59
CA ARG A 111 -14.64 2.91 5.16
C ARG A 111 -15.29 3.13 3.80
N LEU A 112 -15.85 4.32 3.57
CA LEU A 112 -16.49 4.69 2.30
C LEU A 112 -15.48 4.78 1.15
N SER A 113 -14.33 5.40 1.39
CA SER A 113 -13.29 5.58 0.37
C SER A 113 -12.53 4.31 -0.04
N LYS A 114 -12.64 3.22 0.74
CA LYS A 114 -11.89 1.98 0.53
C LYS A 114 -12.15 1.31 -0.82
N ARG A 115 -13.37 1.38 -1.35
CA ARG A 115 -13.77 0.66 -2.58
C ARG A 115 -14.37 1.55 -3.66
N ASP A 116 -14.79 2.75 -3.31
CA ASP A 116 -15.47 3.66 -4.25
C ASP A 116 -14.51 4.73 -4.77
N SER A 117 -14.07 4.57 -6.03
CA SER A 117 -13.22 5.54 -6.72
C SER A 117 -13.92 6.88 -6.97
N ALA A 118 -15.21 6.84 -7.30
CA ALA A 118 -15.99 8.05 -7.53
C ALA A 118 -16.16 8.84 -6.21
N PHE A 119 -16.33 8.15 -5.08
CA PHE A 119 -16.36 8.78 -3.76
C PHE A 119 -15.02 9.43 -3.41
N ARG A 120 -13.90 8.76 -3.67
CA ARG A 120 -12.56 9.36 -3.45
C ARG A 120 -12.38 10.66 -4.22
N ARG A 121 -12.76 10.67 -5.50
CA ARG A 121 -12.70 11.86 -6.35
C ARG A 121 -13.56 13.00 -5.81
N ARG A 122 -14.84 12.72 -5.51
CA ARG A 122 -15.74 13.73 -4.91
C ARG A 122 -15.20 14.26 -3.58
N LEU A 123 -14.59 13.40 -2.76
CA LEU A 123 -14.01 13.79 -1.48
C LEU A 123 -12.75 14.66 -1.65
N ALA A 124 -11.93 14.40 -2.67
CA ALA A 124 -10.80 15.25 -3.01
C ALA A 124 -11.26 16.62 -3.53
N GLU A 125 -12.34 16.66 -4.30
CA GLU A 125 -12.92 17.87 -4.90
C GLU A 125 -13.77 18.70 -3.92
N SER A 126 -14.28 18.09 -2.85
CA SER A 126 -15.19 18.75 -1.89
C SER A 126 -14.48 19.63 -0.84
N GLY A 127 -13.18 19.87 -0.99
CA GLY A 127 -12.39 20.62 -0.02
C GLY A 127 -12.10 19.86 1.28
N ALA A 128 -12.27 18.53 1.29
CA ALA A 128 -11.96 17.72 2.48
C ALA A 128 -10.46 17.52 2.69
N VAL A 129 -9.62 17.67 1.65
CA VAL A 129 -8.17 17.43 1.73
C VAL A 129 -7.50 18.28 2.83
N PRO A 130 -7.70 19.62 2.89
CA PRO A 130 -7.17 20.42 3.99
C PRO A 130 -7.61 19.94 5.39
N ALA A 131 -8.86 19.50 5.54
CA ALA A 131 -9.36 18.99 6.82
C ALA A 131 -8.69 17.67 7.22
N VAL A 132 -8.45 16.76 6.26
CA VAL A 132 -7.71 15.52 6.48
C VAL A 132 -6.25 15.83 6.82
N LEU A 133 -5.63 16.81 6.16
CA LEU A 133 -4.26 17.22 6.46
C LEU A 133 -4.13 17.81 7.87
N ALA A 134 -5.06 18.66 8.29
CA ALA A 134 -5.11 19.16 9.66
C ALA A 134 -5.25 18.01 10.68
N ALA A 135 -6.05 16.98 10.37
CA ALA A 135 -6.15 15.79 11.21
C ALA A 135 -4.89 14.90 11.21
N VAL A 136 -4.05 14.96 10.16
CA VAL A 136 -2.73 14.30 10.15
C VAL A 136 -1.73 15.03 11.05
N ASP A 137 -1.84 16.35 11.15
CA ASP A 137 -0.99 17.18 12.00
C ASP A 137 -1.33 17.03 13.50
N ASP A 138 -2.55 16.61 13.84
CA ASP A 138 -3.00 16.32 15.21
C ASP A 138 -2.56 14.90 15.66
N PRO A 139 -1.68 14.76 16.68
CA PRO A 139 -1.22 13.45 17.16
C PRO A 139 -2.34 12.50 17.63
N SER A 140 -3.47 13.04 18.10
CA SER A 140 -4.62 12.25 18.56
C SER A 140 -5.43 11.66 17.41
N LEU A 141 -5.37 12.27 16.22
CA LEU A 141 -6.13 11.90 15.03
C LEU A 141 -5.28 11.25 13.94
N GLN A 142 -3.96 11.48 13.96
CA GLN A 142 -3.01 11.10 12.91
C GLN A 142 -3.14 9.63 12.47
N GLU A 143 -3.22 8.70 13.43
CA GLU A 143 -3.33 7.25 13.14
C GLU A 143 -4.60 6.93 12.33
N LYS A 144 -5.70 7.66 12.56
CA LYS A 144 -6.98 7.44 11.87
C LYS A 144 -7.12 8.29 10.60
N ALA A 145 -6.37 9.39 10.50
CA ALA A 145 -6.34 10.26 9.32
C ALA A 145 -5.48 9.70 8.17
N LEU A 146 -4.35 9.08 8.49
CA LEU A 146 -3.41 8.53 7.50
C LEU A 146 -4.03 7.50 6.53
N PRO A 147 -4.86 6.53 6.97
CA PRO A 147 -5.54 5.61 6.06
C PRO A 147 -6.52 6.29 5.10
N LEU A 148 -7.21 7.33 5.55
CA LEU A 148 -8.07 8.13 4.67
C LEU A 148 -7.24 8.86 3.62
N LEU A 149 -6.13 9.49 4.03
CA LEU A 149 -5.22 10.17 3.11
C LEU A 149 -4.64 9.19 2.08
N LEU A 150 -4.24 7.98 2.50
CA LEU A 150 -3.79 6.93 1.59
C LEU A 150 -4.88 6.53 0.61
N ASN A 151 -6.13 6.37 1.07
CA ASN A 151 -7.23 6.06 0.14
C ASN A 151 -7.35 7.15 -0.92
N LEU A 152 -7.31 8.43 -0.56
CA LEU A 152 -7.37 9.54 -1.52
C LEU A 152 -6.27 9.47 -2.58
N THR A 153 -5.06 9.00 -2.24
CA THR A 153 -3.96 8.86 -3.21
C THR A 153 -4.16 7.70 -4.19
N LEU A 154 -5.14 6.81 -3.98
CA LEU A 154 -5.41 5.69 -4.89
C LEU A 154 -6.15 6.11 -6.17
N ASP A 155 -6.72 7.30 -6.24
CA ASP A 155 -7.24 7.86 -7.50
C ASP A 155 -6.09 8.50 -8.29
N ASP A 156 -5.89 8.10 -9.56
CA ASP A 156 -4.77 8.56 -10.39
C ASP A 156 -4.91 10.04 -10.79
N ASP A 157 -6.12 10.49 -11.09
CA ASP A 157 -6.41 11.85 -11.53
C ASP A 157 -6.16 12.88 -10.40
N SER A 158 -6.40 12.48 -9.15
CA SER A 158 -6.25 13.35 -7.98
C SER A 158 -4.80 13.52 -7.50
N LYS A 159 -3.85 12.68 -7.91
CA LYS A 159 -2.49 12.64 -7.33
C LYS A 159 -1.71 13.94 -7.45
N VAL A 160 -1.83 14.64 -8.57
CA VAL A 160 -1.13 15.92 -8.79
C VAL A 160 -1.75 17.02 -7.93
N GLY A 161 -3.09 17.06 -7.88
CA GLY A 161 -3.83 18.00 -7.02
C GLY A 161 -3.49 17.81 -5.54
N LEU A 162 -3.41 16.56 -5.06
CA LEU A 162 -3.01 16.24 -3.70
C LEU A 162 -1.59 16.75 -3.35
N VAL A 163 -0.65 16.67 -4.28
CA VAL A 163 0.70 17.24 -4.09
C VAL A 163 0.63 18.77 -3.99
N ALA A 164 -0.19 19.42 -4.83
CA ALA A 164 -0.39 20.87 -4.80
C ALA A 164 -1.06 21.35 -3.49
N GLU A 165 -1.97 20.56 -2.92
CA GLU A 165 -2.61 20.80 -1.61
C GLU A 165 -1.64 20.63 -0.41
N GLY A 166 -0.39 20.27 -0.66
CA GLY A 166 0.64 20.21 0.37
C GLY A 166 0.68 18.91 1.18
N VAL A 167 0.17 17.80 0.61
CA VAL A 167 0.26 16.46 1.20
C VAL A 167 1.72 16.06 1.47
N VAL A 168 2.64 16.44 0.58
CA VAL A 168 4.08 16.07 0.70
C VAL A 168 4.67 16.54 2.01
N ALA A 169 4.41 17.80 2.41
CA ALA A 169 4.95 18.36 3.64
C ALA A 169 4.52 17.57 4.89
N ARG A 170 3.24 17.20 4.97
CA ARG A 170 2.67 16.47 6.11
C ARG A 170 3.18 15.04 6.16
N VAL A 171 3.23 14.37 5.01
CA VAL A 171 3.76 13.01 4.91
C VAL A 171 5.24 12.95 5.30
N VAL A 172 6.05 13.94 4.90
CA VAL A 172 7.46 14.03 5.31
C VAL A 172 7.60 14.28 6.81
N ALA A 173 6.76 15.15 7.39
CA ALA A 173 6.72 15.34 8.85
C ALA A 173 6.38 14.05 9.59
N VAL A 174 5.41 13.26 9.11
CA VAL A 174 5.06 11.95 9.67
C VAL A 174 6.22 10.97 9.56
N LEU A 175 6.92 10.90 8.42
CA LEU A 175 8.10 10.04 8.25
C LEU A 175 9.20 10.34 9.28
N LEU A 176 9.41 11.63 9.57
CA LEU A 176 10.46 12.09 10.50
C LEU A 176 10.08 11.92 11.97
N HIS A 177 8.83 12.24 12.32
CA HIS A 177 8.47 12.51 13.71
C HIS A 177 7.40 11.58 14.29
N ALA A 178 6.70 10.79 13.47
CA ALA A 178 5.64 9.95 14.01
C ALA A 178 6.22 8.89 14.97
N PRO A 179 5.68 8.76 16.19
CA PRO A 179 6.22 7.85 17.19
C PRO A 179 6.02 6.39 16.77
N PHE A 180 4.89 6.09 16.12
CA PHE A 180 4.50 4.73 15.78
C PHE A 180 5.06 4.29 14.41
N PRO A 181 5.72 3.12 14.31
CA PRO A 181 6.23 2.58 13.06
C PRO A 181 5.14 2.43 11.98
N ASP A 182 3.92 2.05 12.36
CA ASP A 182 2.81 1.88 11.41
C ASP A 182 2.41 3.19 10.71
N CYS A 183 2.45 4.32 11.42
CA CYS A 183 2.19 5.63 10.82
C CYS A 183 3.26 5.96 9.77
N ARG A 184 4.53 5.68 10.06
CA ARG A 184 5.65 5.86 9.12
C ARG A 184 5.53 4.93 7.92
N ALA A 185 5.09 3.68 8.12
CA ALA A 185 4.83 2.73 7.04
C ALA A 185 3.71 3.21 6.09
N VAL A 186 2.60 3.72 6.65
CA VAL A 186 1.52 4.30 5.85
C VAL A 186 2.00 5.55 5.11
N ALA A 187 2.75 6.43 5.75
CA ALA A 187 3.33 7.62 5.11
C ALA A 187 4.25 7.24 3.92
N ALA A 188 5.11 6.23 4.07
CA ALA A 188 5.94 5.74 2.97
C ALA A 188 5.10 5.12 1.83
N THR A 189 3.97 4.49 2.17
CA THR A 189 3.01 3.96 1.18
C THR A 189 2.34 5.10 0.40
N ILE A 190 2.00 6.20 1.06
CA ILE A 190 1.46 7.42 0.44
C ILE A 190 2.49 8.01 -0.55
N VAL A 191 3.76 8.12 -0.14
CA VAL A 191 4.85 8.55 -1.05
C VAL A 191 4.91 7.65 -2.29
N THR A 192 4.88 6.33 -2.10
CA THR A 192 4.91 5.36 -3.20
C THR A 192 3.74 5.55 -4.16
N SER A 193 2.53 5.73 -3.61
CA SER A 193 1.31 5.92 -4.39
C SER A 193 1.36 7.21 -5.21
N LEU A 194 1.77 8.33 -4.60
CA LEU A 194 1.90 9.61 -5.30
C LEU A 194 3.01 9.58 -6.37
N ALA A 195 4.09 8.84 -6.12
CA ALA A 195 5.24 8.69 -7.01
C ALA A 195 4.96 7.80 -8.23
N VAL A 196 3.73 7.31 -8.45
CA VAL A 196 3.36 6.69 -9.74
C VAL A 196 3.40 7.71 -10.88
N VAL A 197 3.12 8.99 -10.57
CA VAL A 197 3.16 10.10 -11.53
C VAL A 197 4.56 10.70 -11.60
N GLU A 198 5.14 10.82 -12.80
CA GLU A 198 6.51 11.33 -13.00
C GLU A 198 6.75 12.73 -12.41
N VAL A 199 5.81 13.66 -12.62
CA VAL A 199 5.90 15.03 -12.07
C VAL A 199 5.95 15.03 -10.54
N ASN A 200 5.22 14.10 -9.91
CA ASN A 200 5.25 13.94 -8.46
C ASN A 200 6.58 13.37 -7.98
N LYS A 201 7.23 12.45 -8.72
CA LYS A 201 8.57 11.94 -8.35
C LYS A 201 9.59 13.08 -8.26
N ALA A 202 9.59 13.97 -9.25
CA ALA A 202 10.48 15.13 -9.26
C ALA A 202 10.19 16.07 -8.08
N THR A 203 8.92 16.38 -7.86
CA THR A 203 8.47 17.28 -6.79
C THR A 203 8.78 16.73 -5.39
N ILE A 204 8.40 15.48 -5.12
CA ILE A 204 8.63 14.81 -3.84
C ILE A 204 10.13 14.61 -3.60
N GLY A 205 10.88 14.18 -4.62
CA GLY A 205 12.31 13.94 -4.47
C GLY A 205 13.13 15.23 -4.28
N ALA A 206 12.65 16.37 -4.78
CA ALA A 206 13.23 17.68 -4.52
C ALA A 206 12.77 18.30 -3.18
N PHE A 207 11.71 17.75 -2.56
CA PHE A 207 11.19 18.27 -1.30
C PHE A 207 12.21 18.06 -0.16
N PRO A 208 12.48 19.08 0.67
CA PRO A 208 13.44 18.99 1.76
C PRO A 208 13.19 17.79 2.67
N ALA A 209 14.25 17.06 3.00
CA ALA A 209 14.23 15.89 3.87
C ALA A 209 13.38 14.70 3.41
N ALA A 210 12.66 14.73 2.28
CA ALA A 210 11.81 13.61 1.85
C ALA A 210 12.60 12.31 1.65
N ILE A 211 13.69 12.38 0.88
CA ILE A 211 14.57 11.23 0.65
C ILE A 211 15.36 10.88 1.92
N ALA A 212 15.84 11.89 2.65
CA ALA A 212 16.60 11.68 3.89
C ALA A 212 15.77 10.96 4.96
N ALA A 213 14.47 11.27 5.08
CA ALA A 213 13.55 10.63 6.03
C ALA A 213 13.37 9.13 5.72
N LEU A 214 13.23 8.77 4.44
CA LEU A 214 13.14 7.36 4.02
C LEU A 214 14.45 6.61 4.31
N VAL A 215 15.60 7.24 4.06
CA VAL A 215 16.91 6.67 4.38
C VAL A 215 17.10 6.51 5.88
N ALA A 216 16.65 7.47 6.70
CA ALA A 216 16.67 7.37 8.15
C ALA A 216 15.82 6.20 8.66
N ILE A 217 14.62 5.97 8.11
CA ILE A 217 13.80 4.79 8.47
C ILE A 217 14.53 3.48 8.14
N LEU A 218 15.26 3.40 7.03
CA LEU A 218 16.04 2.20 6.70
C LEU A 218 17.23 1.97 7.64
N ARG A 219 17.82 3.04 8.18
CA ARG A 219 18.91 2.97 9.15
C ARG A 219 18.40 2.61 10.55
N ASP A 220 17.43 3.39 11.03
CA ASP A 220 17.03 3.44 12.44
C ASP A 220 15.74 2.65 12.72
N GLY A 221 15.00 2.26 11.68
CA GLY A 221 13.75 1.52 11.80
C GLY A 221 13.92 0.13 12.43
N GLY A 222 12.84 -0.39 13.01
CA GLY A 222 12.83 -1.75 13.55
C GLY A 222 12.80 -2.80 12.43
N LYS A 223 12.52 -4.06 12.78
CA LYS A 223 12.28 -5.13 11.78
C LYS A 223 10.85 -5.09 11.19
N GLY A 224 10.17 -3.95 11.31
CA GLY A 224 8.77 -3.82 10.97
C GLY A 224 8.50 -3.49 9.50
N ARG A 225 7.21 -3.28 9.20
CA ARG A 225 6.69 -2.96 7.87
C ARG A 225 7.30 -1.67 7.31
N GLU A 226 7.61 -0.70 8.16
CA GLU A 226 8.11 0.62 7.81
C GLU A 226 9.38 0.58 6.96
N ARG A 227 10.31 -0.35 7.22
CA ARG A 227 11.53 -0.50 6.41
C ARG A 227 11.22 -0.94 4.98
N LYS A 228 10.31 -1.90 4.82
CA LYS A 228 9.91 -2.40 3.49
C LYS A 228 9.20 -1.32 2.68
N GLU A 229 8.30 -0.57 3.32
CA GLU A 229 7.60 0.54 2.66
C GLU A 229 8.55 1.69 2.33
N ALA A 230 9.52 2.00 3.22
CA ALA A 230 10.53 3.01 2.96
C ALA A 230 11.43 2.64 1.76
N ALA A 231 11.89 1.38 1.67
CA ALA A 231 12.64 0.90 0.51
C ALA A 231 11.82 0.97 -0.79
N THR A 232 10.52 0.67 -0.70
CA THR A 232 9.58 0.74 -1.84
C THR A 232 9.36 2.17 -2.31
N ALA A 233 9.17 3.11 -1.39
CA ALA A 233 9.07 4.53 -1.68
C ALA A 233 10.35 5.08 -2.30
N LEU A 234 11.51 4.69 -1.75
CA LEU A 234 12.81 5.11 -2.26
C LEU A 234 13.05 4.58 -3.67
N TYR A 235 12.69 3.32 -3.96
CA TYR A 235 12.73 2.76 -5.30
C TYR A 235 11.84 3.56 -6.28
N ALA A 236 10.60 3.88 -5.88
CA ALA A 236 9.67 4.63 -6.71
C ALA A 236 10.22 6.03 -7.04
N LEU A 237 10.76 6.75 -6.05
CA LEU A 237 11.35 8.08 -6.25
C LEU A 237 12.63 8.04 -7.09
N CYS A 238 13.53 7.09 -6.84
CA CYS A 238 14.82 6.97 -7.54
C CYS A 238 14.69 6.46 -8.99
N SER A 239 13.51 5.97 -9.39
CA SER A 239 13.23 5.73 -10.81
C SER A 239 13.43 7.00 -11.65
N PHE A 240 13.14 8.18 -11.06
CA PHE A 240 13.48 9.49 -11.61
C PHE A 240 14.99 9.78 -11.47
N PRO A 241 15.72 10.10 -12.57
CA PRO A 241 17.19 10.20 -12.57
C PRO A 241 17.79 11.14 -11.52
N ASP A 242 17.24 12.34 -11.34
CA ASP A 242 17.85 13.31 -10.40
C ASP A 242 17.74 12.88 -8.94
N ASN A 243 16.72 12.09 -8.61
CA ASN A 243 16.53 11.59 -7.26
C ASN A 243 17.60 10.56 -6.87
N ARG A 244 18.26 9.91 -7.84
CA ARG A 244 19.35 8.97 -7.58
C ARG A 244 20.51 9.68 -6.89
N ARG A 245 20.95 10.81 -7.45
CA ARG A 245 22.04 11.64 -6.88
C ARG A 245 21.66 12.18 -5.51
N ARG A 246 20.41 12.62 -5.33
CA ARG A 246 19.88 13.05 -4.02
C ARG A 246 19.93 11.93 -2.98
N ALA A 247 19.49 10.72 -3.33
CA ALA A 247 19.54 9.56 -2.45
C ALA A 247 20.97 9.17 -2.07
N VAL A 248 21.89 9.17 -3.03
CA VAL A 248 23.31 8.92 -2.77
C VAL A 248 23.87 9.98 -1.81
N SER A 249 23.55 11.27 -2.03
CA SER A 249 23.97 12.38 -1.16
C SER A 249 23.42 12.27 0.26
N CYS A 250 22.27 11.62 0.45
CA CYS A 250 21.71 11.30 1.77
C CYS A 250 22.36 10.06 2.43
N GLY A 251 23.39 9.47 1.83
CA GLY A 251 24.05 8.27 2.38
C GLY A 251 23.25 6.97 2.18
N ALA A 252 22.38 6.90 1.16
CA ALA A 252 21.51 5.74 0.97
C ALA A 252 22.30 4.44 0.69
N VAL A 253 23.42 4.50 -0.04
CA VAL A 253 24.12 3.29 -0.54
C VAL A 253 24.61 2.39 0.60
N PRO A 254 25.39 2.87 1.60
CA PRO A 254 25.80 2.03 2.73
C PRO A 254 24.63 1.40 3.49
N ILE A 255 23.60 2.21 3.79
CA ILE A 255 22.42 1.77 4.55
C ILE A 255 21.65 0.69 3.78
N LEU A 256 21.50 0.85 2.46
CA LEU A 256 20.85 -0.13 1.61
C LEU A 256 21.65 -1.43 1.54
N LEU A 257 22.97 -1.38 1.38
CA LEU A 257 23.83 -2.57 1.33
C LEU A 257 23.78 -3.35 2.66
N THR A 258 23.84 -2.65 3.80
CA THR A 258 23.64 -3.29 5.11
C THR A 258 22.27 -3.98 5.20
N ASN A 259 21.20 -3.33 4.72
CA ASN A 259 19.85 -3.90 4.71
C ASN A 259 19.71 -5.10 3.75
N VAL A 260 20.42 -5.10 2.62
CA VAL A 260 20.48 -6.27 1.73
C VAL A 260 21.18 -7.44 2.44
N GLY A 261 22.29 -7.18 3.14
CA GLY A 261 23.04 -8.20 3.87
C GLY A 261 22.22 -8.94 4.94
N ILE A 262 21.24 -8.26 5.55
CA ILE A 262 20.31 -8.87 6.53
C ILE A 262 19.03 -9.45 5.89
N GLY A 263 18.93 -9.46 4.55
CA GLY A 263 17.84 -10.13 3.82
C GLY A 263 16.68 -9.22 3.39
N LEU A 264 16.78 -7.89 3.48
CA LEU A 264 15.74 -6.99 2.97
C LEU A 264 15.87 -6.82 1.45
N GLU A 265 15.28 -7.77 0.71
CA GLU A 265 15.44 -7.88 -0.74
C GLU A 265 15.06 -6.61 -1.52
N ARG A 266 14.06 -5.86 -1.05
CA ARG A 266 13.61 -4.61 -1.70
C ARG A 266 14.74 -3.58 -1.85
N CYS A 267 15.73 -3.59 -0.96
CA CYS A 267 16.89 -2.72 -1.03
C CYS A 267 17.81 -3.02 -2.23
N VAL A 268 17.85 -4.27 -2.72
CA VAL A 268 18.64 -4.63 -3.91
C VAL A 268 18.12 -3.89 -5.14
N GLU A 269 16.80 -3.73 -5.25
CA GLU A 269 16.19 -3.00 -6.37
C GLU A 269 16.60 -1.52 -6.34
N VAL A 270 16.66 -0.91 -5.15
CA VAL A 270 17.13 0.46 -4.99
C VAL A 270 18.61 0.56 -5.37
N ILE A 271 19.46 -0.36 -4.89
CA ILE A 271 20.88 -0.43 -5.27
C ILE A 271 21.04 -0.53 -6.78
N GLY A 272 20.31 -1.41 -7.46
CA GLY A 272 20.37 -1.53 -8.91
C GLY A 272 19.92 -0.27 -9.65
N VAL A 273 18.97 0.50 -9.09
CA VAL A 273 18.59 1.81 -9.64
C VAL A 273 19.70 2.86 -9.42
N LEU A 274 20.32 2.89 -8.23
CA LEU A 274 21.41 3.82 -7.91
C LEU A 274 22.69 3.53 -8.72
N ALA A 275 22.95 2.27 -9.08
CA ALA A 275 24.08 1.90 -9.93
C ALA A 275 24.05 2.56 -11.33
N LYS A 276 22.87 3.04 -11.76
CA LYS A 276 22.71 3.79 -13.02
C LYS A 276 23.36 5.17 -13.01
N CYS A 277 23.62 5.77 -11.83
CA CYS A 277 24.33 7.04 -11.72
C CYS A 277 25.78 6.84 -11.28
N LYS A 278 26.66 7.80 -11.63
CA LYS A 278 28.10 7.72 -11.37
C LYS A 278 28.39 7.69 -9.87
N GLU A 279 27.78 8.63 -9.15
CA GLU A 279 27.92 8.81 -7.70
C GLU A 279 27.50 7.56 -6.93
N GLY A 280 26.44 6.88 -7.40
CA GLY A 280 25.99 5.62 -6.82
C GLY A 280 27.02 4.51 -6.99
N ARG A 281 27.68 4.40 -8.15
CA ARG A 281 28.74 3.42 -8.38
C ARG A 281 29.99 3.71 -7.55
N GLU A 282 30.40 4.97 -7.47
CA GLU A 282 31.55 5.38 -6.65
C GLU A 282 31.32 5.05 -5.17
N GLN A 283 30.13 5.31 -4.64
CA GLN A 283 29.80 4.94 -3.26
C GLN A 283 29.72 3.43 -3.04
N MET A 284 29.23 2.66 -4.02
CA MET A 284 29.26 1.18 -3.95
C MET A 284 30.69 0.65 -3.96
N GLU A 285 31.57 1.24 -4.76
CA GLU A 285 32.98 0.89 -4.79
C GLU A 285 33.66 1.16 -3.43
N CYS A 286 33.34 2.27 -2.77
CA CYS A 286 33.89 2.59 -1.44
C CYS A 286 33.33 1.75 -0.29
N TYR A 287 32.30 0.92 -0.51
CA TYR A 287 31.70 0.10 0.54
C TYR A 287 32.31 -1.31 0.57
N ASP A 288 33.00 -1.62 1.66
CA ASP A 288 33.60 -2.94 1.86
C ASP A 288 32.54 -4.04 1.94
N GLY A 289 32.74 -5.12 1.18
CA GLY A 289 31.78 -6.21 1.07
C GLY A 289 30.59 -5.94 0.12
N CYS A 290 30.56 -4.82 -0.60
CA CYS A 290 29.50 -4.54 -1.59
C CYS A 290 29.34 -5.69 -2.59
N VAL A 291 30.45 -6.15 -3.18
CA VAL A 291 30.45 -7.24 -4.16
C VAL A 291 29.99 -8.56 -3.52
N GLN A 292 30.53 -8.91 -2.36
CA GLN A 292 30.16 -10.12 -1.61
C GLN A 292 28.64 -10.16 -1.34
N ILE A 293 28.06 -9.06 -0.86
CA ILE A 293 26.63 -8.94 -0.58
C ILE A 293 25.83 -9.21 -1.87
N LEU A 294 26.19 -8.58 -2.99
CA LEU A 294 25.48 -8.74 -4.25
C LEU A 294 25.64 -10.14 -4.86
N VAL A 295 26.82 -10.75 -4.74
CA VAL A 295 27.04 -12.14 -5.17
C VAL A 295 26.23 -13.10 -4.31
N ASN A 296 26.07 -12.85 -3.01
CA ASN A 296 25.18 -13.63 -2.16
C ASN A 296 23.71 -13.54 -2.61
N VAL A 297 23.26 -12.38 -3.10
CA VAL A 297 21.93 -12.24 -3.71
C VAL A 297 21.79 -13.09 -4.98
N LEU A 298 22.85 -13.28 -5.76
CA LEU A 298 22.81 -14.17 -6.92
C LEU A 298 22.53 -15.63 -6.52
N ARG A 299 23.03 -16.06 -5.36
CA ARG A 299 22.86 -17.43 -4.87
C ARG A 299 21.50 -17.69 -4.24
N ASN A 300 20.96 -16.69 -3.53
CA ASN A 300 19.85 -16.88 -2.59
C ASN A 300 18.64 -15.96 -2.84
N GLY A 301 18.71 -15.04 -3.81
CA GLY A 301 17.69 -14.02 -4.06
C GLY A 301 16.53 -14.50 -4.96
N SER A 302 15.45 -13.71 -5.03
CA SER A 302 14.40 -13.96 -6.03
C SER A 302 14.90 -13.58 -7.44
N SER A 303 14.18 -14.01 -8.48
CA SER A 303 14.45 -13.60 -9.87
C SER A 303 14.60 -12.08 -10.03
N ARG A 304 13.79 -11.28 -9.29
CA ARG A 304 13.91 -9.81 -9.31
C ARG A 304 15.18 -9.33 -8.61
N GLY A 305 15.50 -9.88 -7.43
CA GLY A 305 16.72 -9.56 -6.69
C GLY A 305 17.96 -9.86 -7.53
N ILE A 306 18.02 -11.06 -8.13
CA ILE A 306 19.09 -11.50 -9.03
C ILE A 306 19.23 -10.54 -10.22
N GLN A 307 18.12 -10.18 -10.87
CA GLN A 307 18.14 -9.25 -12.01
C GLN A 307 18.83 -7.93 -11.66
N TYR A 308 18.50 -7.34 -10.51
CA TYR A 308 19.08 -6.06 -10.07
C TYR A 308 20.49 -6.20 -9.50
N ALA A 309 20.81 -7.30 -8.82
CA ALA A 309 22.16 -7.59 -8.35
C ALA A 309 23.13 -7.76 -9.53
N LEU A 310 22.75 -8.54 -10.56
CA LEU A 310 23.54 -8.66 -11.80
C LEU A 310 23.74 -7.31 -12.48
N PHE A 311 22.70 -6.47 -12.53
CA PHE A 311 22.82 -5.14 -13.10
C PHE A 311 23.79 -4.25 -12.31
N ALA A 312 23.69 -4.25 -10.98
CA ALA A 312 24.58 -3.48 -10.12
C ALA A 312 26.04 -3.96 -10.24
N LEU A 313 26.28 -5.28 -10.16
CA LEU A 313 27.59 -5.89 -10.33
C LEU A 313 28.21 -5.58 -11.69
N THR A 314 27.46 -5.76 -12.78
CA THR A 314 27.89 -5.37 -14.14
C THR A 314 28.27 -3.90 -14.17
N SER A 315 27.43 -3.04 -13.59
CA SER A 315 27.63 -1.60 -13.59
C SER A 315 28.91 -1.22 -12.87
N VAL A 316 29.16 -1.68 -11.64
CA VAL A 316 30.39 -1.32 -10.90
C VAL A 316 31.65 -1.95 -11.50
N CYS A 317 31.58 -3.21 -11.95
CA CYS A 317 32.72 -3.91 -12.55
C CYS A 317 33.13 -3.34 -13.91
N SER A 318 32.21 -2.68 -14.63
CA SER A 318 32.53 -2.03 -15.90
C SER A 318 33.45 -0.81 -15.73
N TYR A 319 33.55 -0.24 -14.53
CA TYR A 319 34.36 0.96 -14.27
C TYR A 319 35.50 0.76 -13.27
N SER A 320 35.53 -0.37 -12.55
CA SER A 320 36.55 -0.65 -11.54
C SER A 320 37.14 -2.05 -11.71
N GLN A 321 38.41 -2.11 -12.07
CA GLN A 321 39.16 -3.37 -12.15
C GLN A 321 39.29 -4.04 -10.79
N ARG A 322 39.38 -3.26 -9.70
CA ARG A 322 39.36 -3.78 -8.33
C ARG A 322 38.05 -4.55 -8.08
N MET A 323 36.91 -3.99 -8.47
CA MET A 323 35.61 -4.66 -8.32
C MET A 323 35.51 -5.95 -9.15
N VAL A 324 36.12 -6.00 -10.35
CA VAL A 324 36.21 -7.23 -11.15
C VAL A 324 36.98 -8.32 -10.40
N MET A 325 38.14 -7.99 -9.82
CA MET A 325 38.96 -8.96 -9.09
C MET A 325 38.22 -9.52 -7.88
N VAL A 326 37.61 -8.65 -7.08
CA VAL A 326 36.79 -9.07 -5.92
C VAL A 326 35.61 -9.92 -6.38
N ALA A 327 34.97 -9.59 -7.51
CA ALA A 327 33.86 -10.39 -8.04
C ALA A 327 34.27 -11.78 -8.50
N LEU A 328 35.49 -11.94 -9.01
CA LEU A 328 36.06 -13.26 -9.34
C LEU A 328 36.40 -14.05 -8.07
N GLU A 329 37.05 -13.41 -7.09
CA GLU A 329 37.41 -14.02 -5.80
C GLU A 329 36.18 -14.49 -5.02
N GLU A 330 35.11 -13.70 -5.03
CA GLU A 330 33.84 -14.04 -4.39
C GLU A 330 33.02 -15.09 -5.17
N GLY A 331 33.53 -15.64 -6.28
CA GLY A 331 32.85 -16.66 -7.09
C GLY A 331 31.65 -16.14 -7.88
N GLY A 332 31.71 -14.87 -8.30
CA GLY A 332 30.65 -14.20 -9.06
C GLY A 332 30.46 -14.76 -10.48
N LEU A 333 31.51 -15.33 -11.08
CA LEU A 333 31.44 -15.97 -12.39
C LEU A 333 30.60 -17.24 -12.31
N GLU A 334 30.92 -18.14 -11.39
CA GLU A 334 30.24 -19.40 -11.13
C GLU A 334 28.79 -19.16 -10.75
N ALA A 335 28.55 -18.18 -9.86
CA ALA A 335 27.20 -17.78 -9.45
C ALA A 335 26.34 -17.26 -10.62
N SER A 336 26.95 -16.79 -11.71
CA SER A 336 26.23 -16.19 -12.84
C SER A 336 26.00 -17.14 -14.01
N LEU A 337 26.77 -18.24 -14.11
CA LEU A 337 26.68 -19.19 -15.24
C LEU A 337 25.30 -19.86 -15.33
N GLY A 338 24.67 -20.15 -14.20
CA GLY A 338 23.34 -20.76 -14.14
C GLY A 338 22.22 -19.89 -14.75
N PHE A 339 22.47 -18.61 -14.97
CA PHE A 339 21.48 -17.67 -15.49
C PHE A 339 21.59 -17.40 -16.99
N VAL A 340 22.55 -18.01 -17.69
CA VAL A 340 22.77 -17.79 -19.14
C VAL A 340 21.63 -18.34 -19.99
N GLU A 341 20.88 -19.31 -19.47
CA GLU A 341 19.72 -19.93 -20.12
C GLU A 341 18.43 -19.65 -19.35
N ASP A 342 18.41 -18.62 -18.50
CA ASP A 342 17.22 -18.26 -17.70
C ASP A 342 16.04 -17.81 -18.59
N ASP A 343 14.84 -18.30 -18.27
CA ASP A 343 13.59 -17.96 -18.95
C ASP A 343 13.28 -16.45 -18.86
N ASN A 344 13.71 -15.79 -17.79
CA ASN A 344 13.60 -14.34 -17.65
C ASN A 344 14.67 -13.65 -18.50
N GLU A 345 14.24 -13.09 -19.63
CA GLU A 345 15.11 -12.40 -20.59
C GLU A 345 16.02 -11.33 -19.94
N LYS A 346 15.52 -10.61 -18.92
CA LYS A 346 16.31 -9.57 -18.24
C LYS A 346 17.41 -10.16 -17.38
N VAL A 347 17.13 -11.26 -16.68
CA VAL A 347 18.12 -11.99 -15.87
C VAL A 347 19.19 -12.56 -16.80
N ARG A 348 18.77 -13.27 -17.84
CA ARG A 348 19.66 -13.83 -18.87
C ARG A 348 20.57 -12.79 -19.51
N ARG A 349 20.00 -11.68 -19.97
CA ARG A 349 20.76 -10.58 -20.57
C ARG A 349 21.77 -9.98 -19.59
N ASN A 350 21.38 -9.73 -18.34
CA ASN A 350 22.27 -9.16 -17.35
C ASN A 350 23.39 -10.14 -16.95
N ALA A 351 23.10 -11.44 -16.84
CA ALA A 351 24.09 -12.47 -16.57
C ALA A 351 25.15 -12.56 -17.67
N CYS A 352 24.71 -12.63 -18.94
CA CYS A 352 25.59 -12.61 -20.09
C CYS A 352 26.49 -11.37 -20.13
N ASN A 353 25.95 -10.19 -19.79
CA ASN A 353 26.74 -8.96 -19.74
C ASN A 353 27.76 -8.98 -18.60
N PHE A 354 27.36 -9.43 -17.41
CA PHE A 354 28.27 -9.52 -16.27
C PHE A 354 29.44 -10.48 -16.56
N ILE A 355 29.16 -11.66 -17.11
CA ILE A 355 30.17 -12.65 -17.49
C ILE A 355 31.15 -12.07 -18.52
N LYS A 356 30.65 -11.32 -19.52
CA LYS A 356 31.50 -10.64 -20.51
C LYS A 356 32.43 -9.64 -19.84
N VAL A 357 31.93 -8.83 -18.90
CA VAL A 357 32.74 -7.85 -18.15
C VAL A 357 33.83 -8.53 -17.34
N LEU A 358 33.52 -9.63 -16.66
CA LEU A 358 34.51 -10.39 -15.89
C LEU A 358 35.59 -11.00 -16.80
N ARG A 359 35.20 -11.64 -17.90
CA ARG A 359 36.14 -12.31 -18.82
C ARG A 359 37.04 -11.33 -19.58
N PHE A 360 36.48 -10.22 -20.07
CA PHE A 360 37.25 -9.22 -20.82
C PHE A 360 38.35 -8.56 -19.96
N ASN A 361 38.06 -8.33 -18.68
CA ASN A 361 39.03 -7.72 -17.78
C ASN A 361 40.02 -8.74 -17.18
N HIS A 362 39.62 -10.01 -17.01
CA HIS A 362 40.53 -11.08 -16.59
C HIS A 362 41.64 -11.34 -17.63
N SER A 363 41.35 -11.23 -18.93
CA SER A 363 42.36 -11.39 -19.99
C SER A 363 43.36 -10.23 -20.12
N ARG A 364 43.21 -9.15 -19.33
CA ARG A 364 44.17 -8.02 -19.27
C ARG A 364 45.12 -8.11 -18.08
N VAL A 365 44.92 -9.06 -17.18
CA VAL A 365 45.70 -9.26 -15.94
C VAL A 365 46.64 -10.46 -16.05
N ARG A 366 46.41 -11.34 -17.02
CA ARG A 366 47.38 -12.32 -17.51
C ARG A 366 48.17 -11.72 -18.65
#